data_AF-A0A1G3BYR1-F1
#
_entry.id   AF-A0A1G3BYR1-F1
#
_cell.length_a   1.000
_cell.length_b   1.000
_cell.length_c   1.000
_cell.angle_alpha   90.00
_cell.angle_beta   90.00
_cell.angle_gamma   90.00
#
_symmetry.space_group_name_H-M   'P 1'
#
loop_
_entity.id
_entity.type
_entity.pdbx_description
1 polymer ?
#
loop_
_entity_poly.entity_id
_entity_poly.type
_entity_poly.pdbx_seq_one_letter_code
_entity_poly.pdbx_strand_id
1 'polypeptide(L)'
;MTWVETDSMGNKVNAWWLKGMLDLDYEMQLRVDGAMLFDKPTTDATLVTAGQRTMFGLIPWVRSGGNADTYIPGFYTMADFDIMNNTLDQNFAPSELLGLLGIQYQAELENLFTNSFNNGGIRYVSFEGKEEQELFLGFKSITKNGRTWILKRMGGFNNPQTYGAPGYTIPGMGVFCPLDKQADKNPNNKGNYIPSIGLRYKELNSYNRMMEVWTTGGAGNGPKTSQVDVRNVNHRAECGSEYIANNRFFLVEPS
;
A
#
# COMPACT_ATOMS: atom_id res chain seq x y z
N MET A 1 26.89 -11.50 12.10
CA MET A 1 26.16 -11.87 13.33
C MET A 1 26.60 -10.91 14.40
N THR A 2 25.68 -10.22 15.04
CA THR A 2 26.00 -9.24 16.09
C THR A 2 25.50 -9.78 17.41
N TRP A 3 26.40 -9.86 18.39
CA TRP A 3 26.07 -10.30 19.74
C TRP A 3 25.46 -9.15 20.54
N VAL A 4 24.42 -9.47 21.30
CA VAL A 4 23.81 -8.56 22.27
C VAL A 4 24.16 -9.12 23.62
N GLU A 5 24.97 -8.38 24.38
CA GLU A 5 25.51 -8.82 25.67
C GLU A 5 24.65 -8.36 26.85
N THR A 6 23.85 -7.31 26.67
CA THR A 6 22.99 -6.71 27.71
C THR A 6 21.65 -6.23 27.15
N ASP A 7 20.54 -6.47 27.85
CA ASP A 7 19.24 -5.88 27.52
C ASP A 7 19.13 -4.41 27.99
N SER A 8 18.03 -3.73 27.63
CA SER A 8 17.77 -2.34 28.03
C SER A 8 17.55 -2.14 29.54
N MET A 9 17.46 -3.22 30.32
CA MET A 9 17.36 -3.24 31.77
C MET A 9 18.69 -3.66 32.45
N GLY A 10 19.77 -3.82 31.68
CA GLY A 10 21.11 -4.17 32.19
C GLY A 10 21.29 -5.66 32.52
N ASN A 11 20.33 -6.53 32.18
CA ASN A 11 20.49 -7.97 32.36
C ASN A 11 21.42 -8.53 31.28
N LYS A 12 22.32 -9.44 31.68
CA LYS A 12 23.16 -10.18 30.74
C LYS A 12 22.29 -11.15 29.95
N VAL A 13 22.17 -10.90 28.65
CA VAL A 13 21.46 -11.79 27.72
C VAL A 13 22.50 -12.34 26.76
N ASN A 14 22.49 -13.64 26.47
CA ASN A 14 23.34 -14.24 25.46
C ASN A 14 22.52 -14.47 24.19
N ALA A 15 22.23 -13.37 23.50
CA ALA A 15 21.44 -13.37 22.27
C ALA A 15 22.26 -12.83 21.10
N TRP A 16 21.94 -13.27 19.90
CA TRP A 16 22.52 -12.76 18.67
C TRP A 16 21.43 -12.55 17.63
N TRP A 17 21.65 -11.61 16.73
CA TRP A 17 20.79 -11.41 15.57
C TRP A 17 21.61 -11.34 14.28
N LEU A 18 20.97 -11.74 13.19
CA LEU A 18 21.54 -11.68 11.85
C LEU A 18 21.00 -10.43 11.17
N LYS A 19 21.81 -9.37 11.11
CA LYS A 19 21.45 -8.15 10.38
C LYS A 19 21.02 -8.45 8.94
N GLY A 20 21.76 -9.33 8.26
CA GLY A 20 21.43 -9.73 6.90
C GLY A 20 20.06 -10.42 6.75
N MET A 21 19.48 -10.99 7.81
CA MET A 21 18.12 -11.54 7.77
C MET A 21 17.07 -10.43 7.81
N LEU A 22 17.23 -9.45 8.72
CA LEU A 22 16.34 -8.29 8.80
C LEU A 22 16.37 -7.45 7.52
N ASP A 23 17.56 -7.24 6.96
CA ASP A 23 17.72 -6.51 5.69
C ASP A 23 17.03 -7.29 4.55
N LEU A 24 17.16 -8.62 4.51
CA LEU A 24 16.51 -9.45 3.48
C LEU A 24 14.98 -9.50 3.64
N ASP A 25 14.46 -9.52 4.87
CA ASP A 25 13.03 -9.39 5.16
C ASP A 25 12.49 -8.05 4.67
N TYR A 26 13.21 -6.95 4.95
CA TYR A 26 12.83 -5.61 4.50
C TYR A 26 12.81 -5.51 2.97
N GLU A 27 13.86 -5.98 2.30
CA GLU A 27 13.95 -5.99 0.84
C GLU A 27 12.86 -6.84 0.19
N MET A 28 12.51 -7.97 0.80
CA MET A 28 11.44 -8.83 0.31
C MET A 28 10.07 -8.16 0.44
N GLN A 29 9.79 -7.52 1.58
CA GLN A 29 8.58 -6.73 1.76
C GLN A 29 8.50 -5.57 0.76
N LEU A 30 9.62 -4.86 0.53
CA LEU A 30 9.72 -3.79 -0.45
C LEU A 30 9.40 -4.27 -1.86
N ARG A 31 9.91 -5.45 -2.24
CA ARG A 31 9.63 -6.07 -3.55
C ARG A 31 8.19 -6.49 -3.70
N VAL A 32 7.58 -7.06 -2.66
CA VAL A 32 6.16 -7.44 -2.68
C VAL A 32 5.27 -6.20 -2.76
N ASP A 33 5.52 -5.18 -1.94
CA ASP A 33 4.80 -3.89 -1.97
C ASP A 33 4.93 -3.22 -3.35
N GLY A 34 6.14 -3.14 -3.86
CA GLY A 34 6.42 -2.59 -5.19
C GLY A 34 5.71 -3.33 -6.30
N ALA A 35 5.73 -4.66 -6.25
CA ALA A 35 5.01 -5.45 -7.21
C ALA A 35 3.50 -5.21 -7.10
N MET A 36 2.95 -5.10 -5.88
CA MET A 36 1.52 -4.86 -5.67
C MET A 36 1.08 -3.49 -6.17
N LEU A 37 1.97 -2.50 -6.20
CA LEU A 37 1.63 -1.15 -6.63
C LEU A 37 1.79 -0.95 -8.14
N PHE A 38 2.91 -1.41 -8.72
CA PHE A 38 3.35 -0.98 -10.05
C PHE A 38 3.57 -2.09 -11.08
N ASP A 39 3.60 -3.37 -10.68
CA ASP A 39 3.93 -4.45 -11.61
C ASP A 39 2.87 -4.59 -12.71
N LYS A 40 3.26 -5.08 -13.88
CA LYS A 40 2.35 -5.27 -15.01
C LYS A 40 2.44 -6.70 -15.52
N PRO A 41 1.33 -7.28 -16.01
CA PRO A 41 1.37 -8.61 -16.58
C PRO A 41 2.32 -8.65 -17.77
N THR A 42 3.19 -9.66 -17.81
CA THR A 42 4.10 -9.91 -18.93
C THR A 42 3.30 -10.19 -20.20
N THR A 43 3.54 -9.40 -21.24
CA THR A 43 2.92 -9.55 -22.57
C THR A 43 3.85 -10.24 -23.59
N ASP A 44 5.10 -10.49 -23.22
CA ASP A 44 6.07 -11.17 -24.07
C ASP A 44 5.68 -12.64 -24.25
N ALA A 45 5.48 -13.06 -25.51
CA ALA A 45 4.99 -14.39 -25.83
C ALA A 45 5.95 -15.50 -25.35
N THR A 46 7.26 -15.26 -25.39
CA THR A 46 8.26 -16.25 -24.98
C THR A 46 8.24 -16.47 -23.47
N LEU A 47 8.12 -15.40 -22.69
CA LEU A 47 8.07 -15.46 -21.23
C LEU A 47 6.74 -16.07 -20.72
N VAL A 48 5.64 -15.76 -21.39
CA VAL A 48 4.32 -16.36 -21.10
C VAL A 48 4.33 -17.87 -21.38
N THR A 49 4.89 -18.30 -22.51
CA THR A 49 5.06 -19.73 -22.82
C THR A 49 5.98 -20.45 -21.83
N ALA A 50 6.99 -19.75 -21.29
CA ALA A 50 7.85 -20.27 -20.21
C ALA A 50 7.14 -20.32 -18.84
N GLY A 51 5.87 -19.91 -18.74
CA GLY A 51 5.08 -19.95 -17.52
C GLY A 51 5.40 -18.84 -16.52
N GLN A 52 6.18 -17.83 -16.91
CA GLN A 52 6.44 -16.67 -16.05
C GLN A 52 5.20 -15.78 -16.02
N ARG A 53 4.68 -15.57 -14.81
CA ARG A 53 3.56 -14.68 -14.55
C ARG A 53 3.99 -13.65 -13.52
N THR A 54 3.94 -12.39 -13.93
CA THR A 54 4.11 -11.23 -13.05
C THR A 54 2.78 -10.87 -12.42
N MET A 55 2.82 -10.11 -11.34
CA MET A 55 1.62 -9.63 -10.67
C MET A 55 1.04 -8.45 -11.44
N PHE A 56 -0.26 -8.20 -11.29
CA PHE A 56 -0.89 -7.00 -11.83
C PHE A 56 -1.04 -5.98 -10.71
N GLY A 57 -0.19 -4.97 -10.68
CA GLY A 57 -0.19 -3.93 -9.66
C GLY A 57 -1.44 -3.03 -9.71
N LEU A 58 -1.72 -2.37 -8.59
CA LEU A 58 -2.89 -1.53 -8.39
C LEU A 58 -2.97 -0.39 -9.41
N ILE A 59 -1.90 0.37 -9.60
CA ILE A 59 -1.89 1.52 -10.51
C ILE A 59 -2.13 1.11 -11.97
N PRO A 60 -1.37 0.15 -12.53
CA PRO A 60 -1.62 -0.29 -13.91
C PRO A 60 -2.96 -1.01 -14.04
N TRP A 61 -3.49 -1.64 -12.97
CA TRP A 61 -4.85 -2.16 -12.96
C TRP A 61 -5.87 -1.04 -13.17
N VAL A 62 -5.82 0.04 -12.37
CA VAL A 62 -6.72 1.20 -12.52
C VAL A 62 -6.57 1.85 -13.90
N ARG A 63 -5.35 1.98 -14.44
CA ARG A 63 -5.15 2.53 -15.79
C ARG A 63 -5.77 1.69 -16.91
N SER A 64 -5.89 0.38 -16.72
CA SER A 64 -6.40 -0.53 -17.76
C SER A 64 -7.93 -0.50 -17.93
N GLY A 65 -8.68 -0.06 -16.92
CA GLY A 65 -10.15 -0.13 -16.95
C GLY A 65 -10.87 0.50 -15.75
N GLY A 66 -10.16 1.30 -14.96
CA GLY A 66 -10.73 2.14 -13.91
C GLY A 66 -10.87 3.58 -14.37
N ASN A 67 -11.15 4.48 -13.43
CA ASN A 67 -11.17 5.91 -13.72
C ASN A 67 -9.80 6.51 -13.44
N ALA A 68 -9.27 7.29 -14.38
CA ALA A 68 -8.04 8.04 -14.20
C ALA A 68 -8.27 9.48 -14.64
N ASP A 69 -7.79 10.41 -13.84
CA ASP A 69 -7.83 11.84 -14.13
C ASP A 69 -6.43 12.43 -13.96
N THR A 70 -6.14 13.45 -14.77
CA THR A 70 -4.84 14.14 -14.78
C THR A 70 -5.02 15.59 -14.37
N TYR A 71 -4.16 16.09 -13.49
CA TYR A 71 -4.22 17.48 -13.03
C TYR A 71 -2.86 18.15 -13.08
N ILE A 72 -2.82 19.48 -13.14
CA ILE A 72 -1.57 20.23 -13.03
C ILE A 72 -1.28 20.44 -11.54
N PRO A 73 -0.11 20.00 -11.02
CA PRO A 73 0.28 20.27 -9.64
C PRO A 73 0.11 21.74 -9.24
N GLY A 74 -0.54 21.98 -8.11
CA GLY A 74 -0.86 23.31 -7.59
C GLY A 74 -2.17 23.91 -8.10
N PHE A 75 -2.84 23.26 -9.05
CA PHE A 75 -4.12 23.71 -9.61
C PHE A 75 -5.28 22.75 -9.32
N TYR A 76 -5.12 21.76 -8.44
CA TYR A 76 -6.22 20.89 -8.05
C TYR A 76 -7.30 21.68 -7.28
N THR A 77 -8.54 21.64 -7.76
CA THR A 77 -9.65 22.43 -7.23
C THR A 77 -10.73 21.58 -6.58
N MET A 78 -11.64 22.24 -5.86
CA MET A 78 -12.81 21.59 -5.27
C MET A 78 -13.76 21.01 -6.33
N ALA A 79 -13.78 21.60 -7.53
CA ALA A 79 -14.58 21.12 -8.65
C ALA A 79 -14.04 19.78 -9.18
N ASP A 80 -12.72 19.60 -9.23
CA ASP A 80 -12.09 18.33 -9.64
C ASP A 80 -12.45 17.21 -8.65
N PHE A 81 -12.48 17.54 -7.36
CA PHE A 81 -12.94 16.61 -6.32
C PHE A 81 -14.43 16.24 -6.48
N ASP A 82 -15.28 17.18 -6.92
CA ASP A 82 -16.69 16.91 -7.23
C ASP A 82 -16.86 16.05 -8.49
N ILE A 83 -16.05 16.28 -9.52
CA ILE A 83 -16.01 15.44 -10.73
C ILE A 83 -15.63 14.01 -10.35
N MET A 84 -14.59 13.83 -9.53
CA MET A 84 -14.20 12.53 -9.02
C MET A 84 -15.36 11.84 -8.28
N ASN A 85 -16.04 12.55 -7.39
CA ASN A 85 -17.18 12.01 -6.65
C ASN A 85 -18.34 11.60 -7.58
N ASN A 86 -18.64 12.39 -8.61
CA ASN A 86 -19.70 12.11 -9.58
C ASN A 86 -19.37 10.89 -10.45
N THR A 87 -18.14 10.79 -10.94
CA THR A 87 -17.67 9.64 -11.73
C THR A 87 -17.73 8.34 -10.93
N LEU A 88 -17.38 8.38 -9.65
CA LEU A 88 -17.47 7.21 -8.76
C LEU A 88 -18.91 6.83 -8.46
N ASP A 89 -19.81 7.81 -8.36
CA ASP A 89 -21.24 7.55 -8.18
C ASP A 89 -21.88 6.89 -9.40
N GLN A 90 -21.52 7.34 -10.62
CA GLN A 90 -21.92 6.70 -11.87
C GLN A 90 -21.48 5.23 -11.95
N ASN A 91 -20.36 4.88 -11.31
CA ASN A 91 -19.82 3.54 -11.25
C ASN A 91 -20.31 2.70 -10.06
N PHE A 92 -21.27 3.22 -9.27
CA PHE A 92 -21.79 2.60 -8.05
C PHE A 92 -20.68 2.24 -7.06
N ALA A 93 -19.68 3.12 -6.93
CA ALA A 93 -18.65 2.99 -5.91
C ALA A 93 -19.24 3.19 -4.51
N PRO A 94 -18.73 2.48 -3.49
CA PRO A 94 -19.23 2.59 -2.12
C PRO A 94 -19.07 4.02 -1.56
N SER A 95 -19.73 4.25 -0.43
CA SER A 95 -19.62 5.49 0.33
C SER A 95 -18.28 5.65 1.05
N GLU A 96 -17.44 4.61 1.15
CA GLU A 96 -16.14 4.67 1.82
C GLU A 96 -15.01 4.29 0.87
N LEU A 97 -14.01 5.17 0.79
CA LEU A 97 -12.83 5.00 -0.05
C LEU A 97 -11.55 5.25 0.75
N LEU A 98 -10.54 4.43 0.51
CA LEU A 98 -9.17 4.64 0.99
C LEU A 98 -8.36 5.36 -0.09
N GLY A 99 -7.91 6.58 0.20
CA GLY A 99 -6.94 7.32 -0.60
C GLY A 99 -5.52 6.98 -0.15
N LEU A 100 -4.74 6.40 -1.07
CA LEU A 100 -3.31 6.19 -0.97
C LEU A 100 -2.62 7.36 -1.68
N LEU A 101 -2.04 8.28 -0.91
CA LEU A 101 -1.60 9.59 -1.42
C LEU A 101 -0.07 9.76 -1.34
N GLY A 102 0.48 10.42 -2.37
CA GLY A 102 1.80 11.04 -2.33
C GLY A 102 1.80 12.33 -1.50
N ILE A 103 2.98 12.79 -1.09
CA ILE A 103 3.12 13.94 -0.17
C ILE A 103 2.67 15.26 -0.81
N GLN A 104 2.92 15.45 -2.11
CA GLN A 104 2.58 16.69 -2.79
C GLN A 104 1.06 16.79 -2.95
N TYR A 105 0.43 15.71 -3.42
CA TYR A 105 -1.02 15.66 -3.58
C TYR A 105 -1.76 15.79 -2.24
N GLN A 106 -1.26 15.15 -1.17
CA GLN A 106 -1.85 15.32 0.15
C GLN A 106 -1.75 16.76 0.65
N ALA A 107 -0.61 17.43 0.47
CA ALA A 107 -0.44 18.82 0.86
C ALA A 107 -1.39 19.75 0.08
N GLU A 108 -1.62 19.49 -1.21
CA GLU A 108 -2.57 20.24 -2.03
C GLU A 108 -4.02 20.03 -1.56
N LEU A 109 -4.42 18.79 -1.27
CA LEU A 109 -5.74 18.52 -0.70
C LEU A 109 -5.91 19.22 0.65
N GLU A 110 -4.93 19.14 1.55
CA GLU A 110 -4.99 19.81 2.86
C GLU A 110 -5.15 21.33 2.71
N ASN A 111 -4.42 21.96 1.80
CA ASN A 111 -4.56 23.39 1.49
C ASN A 111 -5.94 23.71 0.90
N LEU A 112 -6.44 22.89 -0.02
CA LEU A 112 -7.76 23.07 -0.66
C LEU A 112 -8.90 23.02 0.38
N PHE A 113 -8.88 22.00 1.24
CA PHE A 113 -9.91 21.85 2.27
C PHE A 113 -9.79 22.93 3.34
N THR A 114 -8.58 23.28 3.79
CA THR A 114 -8.37 24.35 4.77
C THR A 114 -8.90 25.69 4.27
N ASN A 115 -8.61 26.05 3.02
CA ASN A 115 -9.13 27.29 2.41
C ASN A 115 -10.66 27.32 2.35
N SER A 116 -11.30 26.16 2.20
CA SER A 116 -12.77 26.05 2.16
C SER A 116 -13.42 26.25 3.54
N PHE A 117 -12.68 26.01 4.64
CA PHE A 117 -13.19 26.14 6.01
C PHE A 117 -12.97 27.52 6.66
N ASN A 118 -12.26 28.44 5.98
CA ASN A 118 -11.99 29.80 6.47
C ASN A 118 -13.25 30.62 6.82
N ASN A 119 -14.44 30.24 6.32
CA ASN A 119 -15.70 30.97 6.52
C ASN A 119 -16.63 30.40 7.61
N GLY A 120 -16.15 29.57 8.54
CA GLY A 120 -16.90 29.24 9.77
C GLY A 120 -16.99 27.76 10.18
N GLY A 121 -16.10 26.89 9.68
CA GLY A 121 -16.15 25.45 9.96
C GLY A 121 -15.16 24.92 11.00
N ILE A 122 -14.22 25.74 11.49
CA ILE A 122 -13.16 25.27 12.39
C ILE A 122 -13.66 25.30 13.84
N ARG A 123 -14.09 24.15 14.35
CA ARG A 123 -14.42 23.99 15.77
C ARG A 123 -13.14 23.66 16.55
N TYR A 124 -12.51 24.67 17.13
CA TYR A 124 -11.41 24.48 18.08
C TYR A 124 -11.93 23.77 19.33
N VAL A 125 -11.60 22.49 19.50
CA VAL A 125 -11.84 21.79 20.76
C VAL A 125 -10.72 22.20 21.72
N SER A 126 -10.95 23.28 22.46
CA SER A 126 -10.05 23.76 23.50
C SER A 126 -10.04 22.76 24.66
N PHE A 127 -8.95 21.99 24.81
CA PHE A 127 -8.69 21.22 26.02
C PHE A 127 -8.11 22.18 27.08
N GLU A 128 -8.89 22.46 28.12
CA GLU A 128 -8.48 23.02 29.41
C GLU A 128 -7.19 23.89 29.46
N GLY A 129 -7.27 25.14 28.98
CA GLY A 129 -6.49 26.25 29.54
C GLY A 129 -4.96 26.21 29.42
N LYS A 130 -4.38 25.46 28.48
CA LYS A 130 -2.95 25.59 28.16
C LYS A 130 -2.74 26.48 26.93
N GLU A 131 -1.95 27.54 27.11
CA GLU A 131 -1.63 28.57 26.09
C GLU A 131 -0.69 28.09 24.97
N GLU A 132 -0.37 26.80 24.91
CA GLU A 132 0.35 26.21 23.78
C GLU A 132 -0.67 25.69 22.76
N GLN A 133 -1.22 26.61 21.96
CA GLN A 133 -2.07 26.26 20.83
C GLN A 133 -1.21 25.75 19.66
N GLU A 134 -0.83 24.48 19.69
CA GLU A 134 -0.34 23.79 18.51
C GLU A 134 -1.50 23.63 17.51
N LEU A 135 -1.38 24.25 16.33
CA LEU A 135 -2.37 24.11 15.26
C LEU A 135 -2.16 22.76 14.55
N PHE A 136 -2.96 21.75 14.93
CA PHE A 136 -3.00 20.47 14.24
C PHE A 136 -3.79 20.58 12.94
N LEU A 137 -3.08 20.77 11.82
CA LEU A 137 -3.66 20.69 10.48
C LEU A 137 -3.31 19.32 9.87
N GLY A 138 -4.29 18.43 9.77
CA GLY A 138 -4.10 17.09 9.22
C GLY A 138 -5.41 16.34 9.11
N PHE A 139 -5.92 16.18 7.89
CA PHE A 139 -7.19 15.48 7.66
C PHE A 139 -6.94 13.98 7.53
N LYS A 140 -7.40 13.21 8.52
CA LYS A 140 -7.41 11.74 8.44
C LYS A 140 -8.54 11.21 7.56
N SER A 141 -9.67 11.90 7.58
CA SER A 141 -10.84 11.55 6.78
C SER A 141 -11.65 12.79 6.44
N ILE A 142 -12.25 12.79 5.26
CA ILE A 142 -13.08 13.89 4.77
C ILE A 142 -14.39 13.31 4.28
N THR A 143 -15.51 13.87 4.71
CA THR A 143 -16.83 13.46 4.23
C THR A 143 -17.44 14.59 3.42
N LYS A 144 -17.76 14.33 2.15
CA LYS A 144 -18.39 15.28 1.23
C LYS A 144 -19.41 14.54 0.37
N ASN A 145 -20.57 15.15 0.14
CA ASN A 145 -21.65 14.60 -0.71
C ASN A 145 -22.03 13.13 -0.38
N GLY A 146 -22.05 12.78 0.92
CA GLY A 146 -22.43 11.43 1.37
C GLY A 146 -21.34 10.36 1.23
N ARG A 147 -20.12 10.73 0.80
CA ARG A 147 -18.98 9.83 0.66
C ARG A 147 -17.84 10.24 1.61
N THR A 148 -17.27 9.26 2.30
CA THR A 148 -16.16 9.39 3.24
C THR A 148 -14.86 8.91 2.58
N TRP A 149 -13.89 9.81 2.57
CA TRP A 149 -12.55 9.65 2.00
C TRP A 149 -11.56 9.50 3.14
N ILE A 150 -10.99 8.32 3.31
CA ILE A 150 -9.96 8.05 4.30
C ILE A 150 -8.61 8.33 3.66
N LEU A 151 -7.90 9.34 4.13
CA LEU A 151 -6.65 9.77 3.52
C LEU A 151 -5.47 9.12 4.26
N LYS A 152 -4.64 8.39 3.52
CA LYS A 152 -3.42 7.77 4.05
C LYS A 152 -2.24 8.07 3.13
N ARG A 153 -1.22 8.71 3.70
CA ARG A 153 0.05 8.90 3.03
C ARG A 153 0.77 7.57 2.84
N MET A 154 1.23 7.29 1.62
CA MET A 154 2.15 6.18 1.37
C MET A 154 3.59 6.67 1.47
N GLY A 155 4.36 6.12 2.42
CA GLY A 155 5.79 6.43 2.54
C GLY A 155 6.58 6.06 1.28
N GLY A 156 6.20 4.96 0.63
CA GLY A 156 6.85 4.47 -0.60
C GLY A 156 6.78 5.44 -1.77
N PHE A 157 5.69 6.21 -1.91
CA PHE A 157 5.53 7.19 -3.01
C PHE A 157 6.49 8.36 -2.90
N ASN A 158 7.01 8.63 -1.70
CA ASN A 158 7.84 9.78 -1.40
C ASN A 158 9.31 9.40 -1.15
N ASN A 159 9.61 8.12 -0.98
CA ASN A 159 10.96 7.67 -0.70
C ASN A 159 11.83 7.81 -1.97
N PRO A 160 12.91 8.62 -1.94
CA PRO A 160 13.80 8.82 -3.09
C PRO A 160 14.48 7.54 -3.58
N GLN A 161 14.63 6.53 -2.72
CA GLN A 161 15.27 5.26 -3.06
C GLN A 161 14.32 4.27 -3.74
N THR A 162 13.00 4.53 -3.71
CA THR A 162 11.98 3.67 -4.35
C THR A 162 11.31 4.38 -5.50
N TYR A 163 10.29 5.20 -5.21
CA TYR A 163 9.36 5.74 -6.20
C TYR A 163 9.32 7.27 -6.21
N GLY A 164 9.92 7.92 -5.21
CA GLY A 164 9.94 9.38 -5.06
C GLY A 164 11.23 10.04 -5.52
N ALA A 165 11.99 9.42 -6.44
CA ALA A 165 13.23 10.00 -6.94
C ALA A 165 12.95 11.35 -7.66
N PRO A 166 13.89 12.32 -7.64
CA PRO A 166 13.71 13.59 -8.33
C PRO A 166 13.42 13.40 -9.83
N GLY A 167 12.36 14.05 -10.33
CA GLY A 167 11.92 13.94 -11.72
C GLY A 167 10.78 12.92 -11.96
N TYR A 168 10.39 12.15 -10.94
CA TYR A 168 9.20 11.30 -10.99
C TYR A 168 7.96 12.02 -10.47
N THR A 169 6.82 11.74 -11.09
CA THR A 169 5.50 12.33 -10.81
C THR A 169 4.75 11.67 -9.65
N ILE A 170 5.28 10.55 -9.13
CA ILE A 170 4.64 9.71 -8.12
C ILE A 170 4.32 10.46 -6.79
N PRO A 171 5.15 11.42 -6.31
CA PRO A 171 4.81 12.21 -5.12
C PRO A 171 3.53 13.06 -5.27
N GLY A 172 3.12 13.38 -6.50
CA GLY A 172 1.88 14.08 -6.84
C GLY A 172 0.71 13.17 -7.19
N MET A 173 0.86 11.85 -7.07
CA MET A 173 -0.18 10.89 -7.42
C MET A 173 -1.04 10.50 -6.21
N GLY A 174 -2.31 10.18 -6.46
CA GLY A 174 -3.24 9.62 -5.49
C GLY A 174 -4.04 8.47 -6.08
N VAL A 175 -4.17 7.36 -5.35
CA VAL A 175 -5.03 6.24 -5.75
C VAL A 175 -6.14 6.08 -4.73
N PHE A 176 -7.39 6.09 -5.17
CA PHE A 176 -8.56 5.88 -4.33
C PHE A 176 -9.14 4.50 -4.59
N CYS A 177 -9.24 3.73 -3.51
CA CYS A 177 -9.68 2.35 -3.55
C CYS A 177 -10.93 2.14 -2.70
N PRO A 178 -11.94 1.43 -3.21
CA PRO A 178 -13.17 1.18 -2.47
C PRO A 178 -12.94 0.24 -1.28
N LEU A 179 -13.52 0.60 -0.14
CA LEU A 179 -13.51 -0.21 1.08
C LEU A 179 -14.84 -0.94 1.23
N ASP A 180 -15.08 -1.90 0.36
CA ASP A 180 -16.26 -2.73 0.38
C ASP A 180 -15.94 -4.21 0.10
N LYS A 181 -16.99 -5.03 0.18
CA LYS A 181 -16.93 -6.43 -0.23
C LYS A 181 -18.01 -6.67 -1.26
N GLN A 182 -17.66 -7.39 -2.31
CA GLN A 182 -18.55 -7.76 -3.40
C GLN A 182 -18.96 -9.23 -3.28
N ALA A 183 -20.20 -9.54 -3.63
CA ALA A 183 -20.65 -10.92 -3.67
C ALA A 183 -19.85 -11.72 -4.72
N ASP A 184 -19.38 -12.90 -4.33
CA ASP A 184 -18.72 -13.83 -5.24
C ASP A 184 -19.71 -14.27 -6.31
N LYS A 185 -19.38 -14.01 -7.58
CA LYS A 185 -20.20 -14.41 -8.73
C LYS A 185 -20.04 -15.89 -9.07
N ASN A 186 -19.12 -16.61 -8.44
CA ASN A 186 -18.95 -18.04 -8.64
C ASN A 186 -20.22 -18.79 -8.18
N PRO A 187 -20.89 -19.53 -9.08
CA PRO A 187 -22.11 -20.25 -8.75
C PRO A 187 -21.93 -21.32 -7.67
N ASN A 188 -20.70 -21.77 -7.41
CA ASN A 188 -20.37 -22.76 -6.37
C ASN A 188 -20.11 -22.12 -4.99
N ASN A 189 -19.96 -20.79 -4.90
CA ASN A 189 -19.64 -20.05 -3.68
C ASN A 189 -20.72 -19.00 -3.34
N LYS A 190 -21.99 -19.28 -3.70
CA LYS A 190 -23.09 -18.35 -3.46
C LYS A 190 -23.18 -17.99 -1.97
N GLY A 191 -23.07 -16.69 -1.67
CA GLY A 191 -23.12 -16.15 -0.31
C GLY A 191 -21.78 -15.69 0.26
N ASN A 192 -20.66 -16.01 -0.40
CA ASN A 192 -19.36 -15.47 -0.03
C ASN A 192 -19.19 -14.04 -0.55
N TYR A 193 -18.53 -13.21 0.25
CA TYR A 193 -18.19 -11.83 -0.09
C TYR A 193 -16.67 -11.69 -0.16
N ILE A 194 -16.17 -11.15 -1.27
CA ILE A 194 -14.75 -10.93 -1.53
C ILE A 194 -14.44 -9.45 -1.32
N PRO A 195 -13.41 -9.08 -0.56
CA PRO A 195 -13.01 -7.68 -0.41
C PRO A 195 -12.54 -7.10 -1.76
N SER A 196 -12.76 -5.79 -1.96
CA SER A 196 -12.37 -5.11 -3.20
C SER A 196 -10.86 -4.99 -3.40
N ILE A 197 -10.09 -5.08 -2.32
CA ILE A 197 -8.63 -5.23 -2.33
C ILE A 197 -8.24 -6.43 -1.48
N GLY A 198 -7.35 -7.27 -2.00
CA GLY A 198 -6.80 -8.42 -1.30
C GLY A 198 -5.41 -8.81 -1.80
N LEU A 199 -4.76 -9.64 -1.00
CA LEU A 199 -3.58 -10.40 -1.38
C LEU A 199 -3.95 -11.88 -1.37
N ARG A 200 -3.65 -12.58 -2.46
CA ARG A 200 -3.72 -14.03 -2.54
C ARG A 200 -2.32 -14.60 -2.43
N TYR A 201 -2.18 -15.72 -1.74
CA TYR A 201 -0.92 -16.44 -1.63
C TYR A 201 -1.20 -17.93 -1.79
N LYS A 202 -0.18 -18.68 -2.19
CA LYS A 202 -0.30 -20.14 -2.26
C LYS A 202 -0.16 -20.74 -0.87
N GLU A 203 -1.04 -21.68 -0.56
CA GLU A 203 -1.00 -22.48 0.65
C GLU A 203 -1.20 -23.96 0.32
N LEU A 204 -0.65 -24.81 1.18
CA LEU A 204 -0.85 -26.24 1.20
C LEU A 204 -1.00 -26.68 2.66
N ASN A 205 -2.24 -26.92 3.11
CA ASN A 205 -2.56 -27.23 4.50
C ASN A 205 -1.97 -26.17 5.46
N SER A 206 -1.14 -26.57 6.42
CA SER A 206 -0.50 -25.66 7.40
C SER A 206 0.68 -24.86 6.83
N TYR A 207 1.04 -25.08 5.57
CA TYR A 207 2.17 -24.43 4.94
C TYR A 207 1.70 -23.30 4.03
N ASN A 208 2.17 -22.08 4.30
CA ASN A 208 1.84 -20.90 3.50
C ASN A 208 3.11 -20.32 2.84
N ARG A 209 2.94 -19.74 1.65
CA ARG A 209 4.00 -19.06 0.90
C ARG A 209 3.79 -17.55 0.81
N MET A 210 3.12 -16.98 1.81
CA MET A 210 2.94 -15.52 1.87
C MET A 210 4.31 -14.83 2.09
N MET A 211 5.04 -15.25 3.12
CA MET A 211 6.45 -14.95 3.33
C MET A 211 7.07 -16.12 4.09
N GLU A 212 7.65 -17.05 3.33
CA GLU A 212 8.32 -18.21 3.89
C GLU A 212 9.78 -17.90 4.14
N VAL A 213 10.28 -18.30 5.31
CA VAL A 213 11.69 -18.21 5.70
C VAL A 213 12.16 -19.60 6.12
N TRP A 214 13.26 -20.06 5.54
CA TRP A 214 13.90 -21.32 5.94
C TRP A 214 15.41 -21.22 5.95
N THR A 215 16.06 -22.05 6.75
CA THR A 215 17.52 -22.10 6.84
C THR A 215 18.07 -23.41 6.29
N THR A 216 19.08 -23.34 5.44
CA THR A 216 19.85 -24.49 4.95
C THR A 216 21.29 -24.37 5.42
N GLY A 217 21.95 -25.47 5.79
CA GLY A 217 23.31 -25.38 6.29
C GLY A 217 23.86 -26.60 7.00
N GLY A 218 25.18 -26.61 7.14
CA GLY A 218 25.96 -27.55 7.95
C GLY A 218 26.42 -26.96 9.29
N ALA A 219 26.25 -25.65 9.53
CA ALA A 219 26.65 -24.97 10.77
C ALA A 219 25.53 -24.90 11.83
N GLY A 220 25.86 -24.91 13.12
CA GLY A 220 24.90 -24.68 14.24
C GLY A 220 24.15 -25.91 14.77
N ASN A 221 23.30 -25.74 15.78
CA ASN A 221 22.58 -26.85 16.43
C ASN A 221 21.21 -27.06 15.76
N GLY A 222 21.16 -27.90 14.71
CA GLY A 222 19.96 -28.16 13.92
C GLY A 222 20.20 -29.23 12.85
N PRO A 223 19.15 -29.72 12.17
CA PRO A 223 19.27 -30.74 11.13
C PRO A 223 20.19 -30.25 10.00
N LYS A 224 21.25 -31.04 9.75
CA LYS A 224 22.31 -30.72 8.80
C LYS A 224 21.85 -31.04 7.39
N THR A 225 21.77 -30.02 6.54
CA THR A 225 21.32 -30.14 5.14
C THR A 225 22.44 -29.89 4.13
N SER A 226 23.65 -29.55 4.61
CA SER A 226 24.87 -29.37 3.82
C SER A 226 26.07 -29.98 4.55
N GLN A 227 27.05 -30.44 3.77
CA GLN A 227 28.33 -30.96 4.27
C GLN A 227 29.34 -29.85 4.58
N VAL A 228 29.05 -28.62 4.18
CA VAL A 228 29.92 -27.45 4.39
C VAL A 228 29.45 -26.69 5.62
N ASP A 229 30.40 -26.19 6.44
CA ASP A 229 30.13 -25.38 7.64
C ASP A 229 29.67 -23.96 7.28
N VAL A 230 28.48 -23.88 6.70
CA VAL A 230 27.79 -22.66 6.29
C VAL A 230 26.34 -22.73 6.75
N ARG A 231 25.75 -21.58 7.07
CA ARG A 231 24.31 -21.42 7.31
C ARG A 231 23.76 -20.33 6.40
N ASN A 232 22.84 -20.72 5.53
CA ASN A 232 22.11 -19.85 4.62
C ASN A 232 20.69 -19.67 5.14
N VAL A 233 20.20 -18.44 5.05
CA VAL A 233 18.79 -18.10 5.30
C VAL A 233 18.19 -17.75 3.95
N ASN A 234 17.08 -18.37 3.60
CA ASN A 234 16.44 -18.24 2.31
C ASN A 234 15.00 -17.79 2.54
N HIS A 235 14.53 -16.83 1.74
CA HIS A 235 13.14 -16.39 1.78
C HIS A 235 12.44 -16.66 0.44
N ARG A 236 11.13 -16.91 0.48
CA ARG A 236 10.28 -17.11 -0.70
C ARG A 236 8.88 -16.55 -0.46
N ALA A 237 8.37 -15.81 -1.44
CA ALA A 237 6.97 -15.41 -1.51
C ALA A 237 6.38 -15.87 -2.85
N GLU A 238 5.21 -16.48 -2.78
CA GLU A 238 4.37 -16.75 -3.94
C GLU A 238 2.98 -16.14 -3.66
N CYS A 239 2.88 -14.84 -3.96
CA CYS A 239 1.69 -14.04 -3.74
C CYS A 239 1.26 -13.29 -5.02
N GLY A 240 0.00 -12.88 -5.06
CA GLY A 240 -0.64 -12.17 -6.16
C GLY A 240 -1.69 -11.18 -5.63
N SER A 241 -1.87 -10.08 -6.34
CA SER A 241 -2.85 -9.05 -6.02
C SER A 241 -4.24 -9.48 -6.44
N GLU A 242 -5.23 -9.09 -5.66
CA GLU A 242 -6.64 -9.24 -5.99
C GLU A 242 -7.31 -7.86 -5.90
N TYR A 243 -7.81 -7.40 -7.04
CA TYR A 243 -8.59 -6.18 -7.16
C TYR A 243 -9.89 -6.49 -7.89
N ILE A 244 -11.02 -6.02 -7.37
CA ILE A 244 -12.35 -6.33 -7.91
C ILE A 244 -13.08 -5.05 -8.27
N ALA A 245 -13.82 -5.06 -9.39
CA ALA A 245 -14.60 -3.92 -9.86
C ALA A 245 -13.73 -2.68 -10.14
N ASN A 246 -12.85 -2.82 -11.14
CA ASN A 246 -11.87 -1.80 -11.55
C ASN A 246 -12.48 -0.41 -11.75
N ASN A 247 -13.68 -0.35 -12.33
CA ASN A 247 -14.42 0.89 -12.58
C ASN A 247 -14.80 1.69 -11.31
N ARG A 248 -14.64 1.13 -10.11
CA ARG A 248 -14.88 1.81 -8.83
C ARG A 248 -13.62 2.38 -8.18
N PHE A 249 -12.47 2.16 -8.81
CA PHE A 249 -11.21 2.78 -8.42
C PHE A 249 -11.07 4.12 -9.14
N PHE A 250 -10.32 5.02 -8.53
CA PHE A 250 -9.98 6.31 -9.11
C PHE A 250 -8.50 6.60 -8.94
N LEU A 251 -7.85 7.01 -10.02
CA LEU A 251 -6.45 7.39 -10.04
C LEU A 251 -6.37 8.89 -10.38
N VAL A 252 -5.64 9.64 -9.58
CA VAL A 252 -5.30 11.04 -9.84
C VAL A 252 -3.81 11.12 -10.08
N GLU A 253 -3.42 11.58 -11.28
CA GLU A 253 -2.02 11.69 -11.67
C GLU A 253 -1.69 13.13 -12.04
N PRO A 254 -0.49 13.62 -11.71
CA PRO A 254 -0.07 14.91 -12.23
C PRO A 254 0.27 14.78 -13.72
N SER A 255 -0.14 15.77 -14.51
CA SER A 255 0.11 15.88 -15.96
C SER A 255 1.57 16.14 -16.28
#